data_AF-A0A497T4T8-F1
#
_entry.id   AF-A0A497T4T8-F1
#
_cell.length_a   1.000
_cell.length_b   1.000
_cell.length_c   1.000
_cell.angle_alpha   90.00
_cell.angle_beta   90.00
_cell.angle_gamma   90.00
#
_symmetry.space_group_name_H-M   'P 1'
#
loop_
_entity.id
_entity.type
_entity.pdbx_description
1 polymer ?
#
loop_
_entity_poly.entity_id
_entity_poly.type
_entity_poly.pdbx_seq_one_letter_code
_entity_poly.pdbx_strand_id
1 'polypeptide(L)'
;MHIYRILPILAILLSTTSVQAIVNDPNRPIYPFSEKVFEDLPPYPPDLPEIRHLYATQTLQDYDRLTPEYYLQPEFYPWWFDICNKTYTKDPRIHGKFGAGFYPSKADITLQEGTEFILTTLLYTSPGVECYQGTVINLSYDKSKIYVEILEPNKTEVPTYTGNKFFLLLKPTYPKFNKEWVKKFKIRIVALSEGDTTLMVKNEKPPKVIDDYYRELYGNNYTSGNTFFGMTLPAFKASIHILPQDEGQPFVFDTLKNNNFYPYILIALIITAIIAIACYIHYRKKSKYKKIL
;
A
#
# COMPACT_ATOMS: atom_id res chain seq x y z
N MET A 1 5.34 39.92 -44.26
CA MET A 1 4.67 38.66 -44.62
C MET A 1 5.74 37.70 -45.13
N HIS A 2 5.73 36.46 -44.63
CA HIS A 2 6.61 35.33 -44.97
C HIS A 2 8.03 35.30 -44.39
N ILE A 3 8.18 34.59 -43.28
CA ILE A 3 9.44 33.91 -42.95
C ILE A 3 9.16 32.49 -42.42
N TYR A 4 10.00 31.56 -42.86
CA TYR A 4 10.27 30.21 -42.35
C TYR A 4 9.31 29.05 -42.74
N ARG A 5 9.59 28.48 -43.92
CA ARG A 5 9.58 27.02 -44.15
C ARG A 5 11.03 26.54 -43.97
N ILE A 6 11.27 25.57 -43.07
CA ILE A 6 12.31 24.53 -43.10
C ILE A 6 12.21 23.75 -41.77
N LEU A 7 12.39 22.43 -41.86
CA LEU A 7 12.45 21.37 -40.82
C LEU A 7 11.12 20.73 -40.38
N PRO A 8 10.67 19.70 -41.13
CA PRO A 8 10.10 18.50 -40.54
C PRO A 8 11.26 17.54 -40.21
N ILE A 9 11.48 17.15 -38.94
CA ILE A 9 12.21 15.93 -38.54
C ILE A 9 12.18 15.81 -37.00
N LEU A 10 11.78 14.62 -36.54
CA LEU A 10 12.01 14.01 -35.22
C LEU A 10 11.30 14.59 -33.98
N ALA A 11 10.14 14.02 -33.64
CA ALA A 11 9.80 13.63 -32.26
C ALA A 11 8.73 12.50 -32.26
N ILE A 12 8.99 11.42 -33.01
CA ILE A 12 8.45 10.11 -32.64
C ILE A 12 9.51 9.48 -31.76
N LEU A 13 9.14 9.20 -30.49
CA LEU A 13 9.77 8.35 -29.48
C LEU A 13 9.84 9.05 -28.12
N LEU A 14 8.72 9.03 -27.40
CA LEU A 14 8.76 8.50 -26.04
C LEU A 14 7.58 7.54 -25.94
N SER A 15 7.87 6.33 -26.38
CA SER A 15 7.27 5.09 -25.92
C SER A 15 6.71 5.25 -24.51
N THR A 16 5.39 5.20 -24.36
CA THR A 16 4.86 4.47 -23.21
C THR A 16 5.35 3.04 -23.42
N THR A 17 6.48 2.73 -22.80
CA THR A 17 6.79 1.36 -22.45
C THR A 17 5.60 0.92 -21.61
N SER A 18 4.61 0.30 -22.26
CA SER A 18 3.90 -0.78 -21.62
C SER A 18 5.02 -1.71 -21.19
N VAL A 19 5.40 -1.64 -19.92
CA VAL A 19 6.31 -2.61 -19.32
C VAL A 19 5.62 -3.94 -19.57
N GLN A 20 6.06 -4.62 -20.63
CA GLN A 20 5.77 -6.01 -20.86
C GLN A 20 6.27 -6.69 -19.60
N ALA A 21 5.37 -7.40 -18.92
CA ALA A 21 5.71 -8.18 -17.77
C ALA A 21 6.95 -8.99 -18.11
N ILE A 22 8.04 -8.69 -17.39
CA ILE A 22 9.25 -9.47 -17.47
C ILE A 22 8.85 -10.81 -16.87
N VAL A 23 8.63 -11.79 -17.75
CA VAL A 23 8.15 -13.12 -17.37
C VAL A 23 9.13 -13.78 -16.39
N ASN A 24 10.40 -13.39 -16.40
CA ASN A 24 11.43 -13.86 -15.47
C ASN A 24 12.00 -12.70 -14.62
N ASP A 25 11.31 -12.34 -13.53
CA ASP A 25 11.88 -11.41 -12.57
C ASP A 25 12.93 -12.14 -11.70
N PRO A 26 14.22 -11.75 -11.75
CA PRO A 26 15.28 -12.46 -11.03
C PRO A 26 15.15 -12.38 -9.50
N ASN A 27 14.35 -11.45 -8.98
CA ASN A 27 14.16 -11.25 -7.54
C ASN A 27 12.92 -11.98 -7.01
N ARG A 28 11.98 -12.39 -7.87
CA ARG A 28 10.76 -13.09 -7.44
C ARG A 28 11.11 -14.53 -7.00
N PRO A 29 10.51 -15.04 -5.91
CA PRO A 29 10.64 -16.45 -5.55
C PRO A 29 10.22 -17.37 -6.70
N ILE A 30 10.94 -18.47 -6.89
CA ILE A 30 10.61 -19.47 -7.91
C ILE A 30 9.46 -20.34 -7.39
N TYR A 31 8.41 -20.48 -8.19
CA TYR A 31 7.24 -21.30 -7.87
C TYR A 31 7.14 -22.55 -8.76
N PRO A 32 6.53 -23.65 -8.28
CA PRO A 32 6.31 -24.87 -9.06
C PRO A 32 5.14 -24.76 -10.04
N PHE A 33 4.75 -23.55 -10.45
CA PHE A 33 3.66 -23.26 -11.38
C PHE A 33 4.06 -22.16 -12.37
N SER A 34 3.26 -22.00 -13.43
CA SER A 34 3.57 -21.08 -14.54
C SER A 34 3.67 -19.62 -14.10
N GLU A 35 4.71 -18.92 -14.57
CA GLU A 35 4.90 -17.48 -14.37
C GLU A 35 3.79 -16.63 -14.99
N LYS A 36 2.98 -17.21 -15.90
CA LYS A 36 1.77 -16.58 -16.43
C LYS A 36 0.77 -16.15 -15.35
N VAL A 37 0.86 -16.71 -14.14
CA VAL A 37 0.06 -16.27 -12.98
C VAL A 37 0.31 -14.79 -12.65
N PHE A 38 1.51 -14.28 -12.95
CA PHE A 38 1.95 -12.91 -12.65
C PHE A 38 2.06 -12.01 -13.88
N GLU A 39 1.67 -12.46 -15.07
CA GLU A 39 1.96 -11.76 -16.35
C GLU A 39 1.32 -10.37 -16.49
N ASP A 40 0.33 -10.04 -15.65
CA ASP A 40 -0.30 -8.72 -15.64
C ASP A 40 0.22 -7.84 -14.49
N LEU A 41 1.07 -8.36 -13.60
CA LEU A 41 1.57 -7.64 -12.44
C LEU A 41 2.79 -6.78 -12.78
N PRO A 42 3.05 -5.71 -12.00
CA PRO A 42 4.35 -5.04 -12.03
C PRO A 42 5.50 -6.01 -11.72
N PRO A 43 6.74 -5.67 -12.12
CA PRO A 43 7.93 -6.37 -11.66
C PRO A 43 7.96 -6.50 -10.14
N TYR A 44 8.54 -7.58 -9.64
CA TYR A 44 8.69 -7.85 -8.22
C TYR A 44 9.73 -6.88 -7.63
N PRO A 45 9.35 -6.02 -6.66
CA PRO A 45 10.29 -5.10 -6.07
C PRO A 45 11.27 -5.85 -5.14
N PRO A 46 12.58 -5.61 -5.24
CA PRO A 46 13.58 -6.34 -4.45
C PRO A 46 13.46 -6.10 -2.93
N ASP A 47 12.93 -4.95 -2.52
CA ASP A 47 12.67 -4.57 -1.13
C ASP A 47 11.24 -4.93 -0.65
N LEU A 48 10.44 -5.66 -1.45
CA LEU A 48 9.10 -6.12 -1.06
C LEU A 48 9.08 -6.79 0.33
N PRO A 49 10.03 -7.67 0.72
CA PRO A 49 10.00 -8.31 2.03
C PRO A 49 10.08 -7.31 3.19
N GLU A 50 10.89 -6.25 3.04
CA GLU A 50 11.05 -5.20 4.04
C GLU A 50 9.76 -4.37 4.15
N ILE A 51 9.24 -3.88 3.02
CA ILE A 51 8.01 -3.08 3.00
C ILE A 51 6.81 -3.88 3.53
N ARG A 52 6.71 -5.17 3.16
CA ARG A 52 5.71 -6.08 3.71
C ARG A 52 5.82 -6.20 5.22
N HIS A 53 7.03 -6.36 5.76
CA HIS A 53 7.25 -6.48 7.20
C HIS A 53 6.84 -5.20 7.95
N LEU A 54 7.27 -4.03 7.45
CA LEU A 54 6.92 -2.74 8.04
C LEU A 54 5.40 -2.50 8.01
N TYR A 55 4.75 -2.86 6.91
CA TYR A 55 3.30 -2.74 6.77
C TYR A 55 2.54 -3.71 7.70
N ALA A 56 2.95 -4.99 7.73
CA ALA A 56 2.32 -6.02 8.57
C ALA A 56 2.43 -5.70 10.07
N THR A 57 3.52 -5.05 10.48
CA THR A 57 3.76 -4.62 11.87
C THR A 57 3.20 -3.24 12.18
N GLN A 58 2.55 -2.56 11.21
CA GLN A 58 2.03 -1.19 11.34
C GLN A 58 3.12 -0.16 11.71
N THR A 59 4.38 -0.44 11.37
CA THR A 59 5.54 0.45 11.62
C THR A 59 5.92 1.29 10.41
N LEU A 60 5.29 1.05 9.25
CA LEU A 60 5.47 1.86 8.06
C LEU A 60 5.00 3.30 8.32
N GLN A 61 5.93 4.25 8.33
CA GLN A 61 5.63 5.66 8.64
C GLN A 61 5.06 6.42 7.43
N ASP A 62 5.45 6.03 6.22
CA ASP A 62 5.01 6.66 4.97
C ASP A 62 4.23 5.64 4.13
N TYR A 63 2.90 5.69 4.25
CA TYR A 63 1.99 4.83 3.49
C TYR A 63 1.89 5.23 2.00
N ASP A 64 2.41 6.39 1.59
CA ASP A 64 2.48 6.75 0.18
C ASP A 64 3.53 5.93 -0.58
N ARG A 65 4.54 5.41 0.14
CA ARG A 65 5.49 4.41 -0.40
C ARG A 65 4.82 3.12 -0.88
N LEU A 66 3.59 2.84 -0.43
CA LEU A 66 2.85 1.66 -0.85
C LEU A 66 2.31 1.85 -2.28
N THR A 67 3.17 1.96 -3.28
CA THR A 67 2.80 2.12 -4.69
C THR A 67 2.24 0.80 -5.26
N PRO A 68 1.60 0.81 -6.45
CA PRO A 68 1.07 -0.40 -7.08
C PRO A 68 2.11 -1.52 -7.25
N GLU A 69 3.39 -1.16 -7.37
CA GLU A 69 4.51 -2.11 -7.48
C GLU A 69 4.59 -3.06 -6.29
N TYR A 70 4.21 -2.59 -5.09
CA TYR A 70 4.21 -3.39 -3.87
C TYR A 70 2.88 -4.10 -3.64
N TYR A 71 1.78 -3.35 -3.54
CA TYR A 71 0.51 -3.92 -3.09
C TYR A 71 -0.16 -4.82 -4.12
N LEU A 72 0.23 -4.75 -5.41
CA LEU A 72 -0.26 -5.70 -6.41
C LEU A 72 0.49 -7.03 -6.38
N GLN A 73 1.58 -7.16 -5.61
CA GLN A 73 2.27 -8.44 -5.48
C GLN A 73 1.51 -9.34 -4.51
N PRO A 74 1.12 -10.56 -4.92
CA PRO A 74 0.45 -11.47 -4.00
C PRO A 74 1.36 -11.84 -2.82
N GLU A 75 2.68 -11.85 -3.00
CA GLU A 75 3.68 -12.04 -1.95
C GLU A 75 3.60 -11.02 -0.81
N PHE A 76 2.97 -9.86 -1.03
CA PHE A 76 2.75 -8.85 0.01
C PHE A 76 1.79 -9.33 1.10
N TYR A 77 0.90 -10.27 0.78
CA TYR A 77 -0.19 -10.70 1.66
C TYR A 77 0.20 -11.93 2.51
N PRO A 78 -0.29 -12.03 3.76
CA PRO A 78 0.17 -13.05 4.71
C PRO A 78 -0.07 -14.49 4.24
N TRP A 79 -1.20 -14.76 3.58
CA TRP A 79 -1.64 -16.12 3.22
C TRP A 79 -1.04 -16.67 1.93
N TRP A 80 -0.32 -15.85 1.16
CA TRP A 80 0.10 -16.22 -0.18
C TRP A 80 0.92 -17.51 -0.20
N PHE A 81 1.93 -17.61 0.68
CA PHE A 81 2.84 -18.75 0.73
C PHE A 81 2.14 -20.05 1.19
N ASP A 82 1.00 -19.94 1.88
CA ASP A 82 0.22 -21.10 2.35
C ASP A 82 -0.72 -21.68 1.28
N ILE A 83 -1.13 -20.84 0.31
CA ILE A 83 -2.20 -21.16 -0.64
C ILE A 83 -1.73 -21.24 -2.10
N CYS A 84 -0.67 -20.55 -2.49
CA CYS A 84 -0.26 -20.41 -3.89
C CYS A 84 -0.11 -21.76 -4.60
N ASN A 85 0.58 -22.73 -3.97
CA ASN A 85 0.77 -24.05 -4.57
C ASN A 85 -0.52 -24.87 -4.66
N LYS A 86 -1.43 -24.72 -3.69
CA LYS A 86 -2.73 -25.42 -3.71
C LYS A 86 -3.65 -24.86 -4.80
N THR A 87 -3.52 -23.57 -5.10
CA THR A 87 -4.33 -22.88 -6.10
C THR A 87 -3.78 -23.03 -7.52
N TYR A 88 -2.46 -22.97 -7.71
CA TYR A 88 -1.86 -22.85 -9.04
C TYR A 88 -1.04 -24.07 -9.51
N THR A 89 -0.76 -25.06 -8.65
CA THR A 89 0.10 -26.23 -9.01
C THR A 89 -0.66 -27.51 -9.33
N LYS A 90 -1.54 -28.00 -8.44
CA LYS A 90 -2.12 -29.35 -8.53
C LYS A 90 -3.58 -29.32 -8.96
N ASP A 91 -3.98 -30.31 -9.76
CA ASP A 91 -5.37 -30.61 -10.11
C ASP A 91 -5.94 -31.63 -9.09
N PRO A 92 -7.14 -31.43 -8.50
CA PRO A 92 -8.00 -30.24 -8.61
C PRO A 92 -7.38 -29.02 -7.95
N ARG A 93 -7.37 -27.91 -8.69
CA ARG A 93 -6.91 -26.61 -8.20
C ARG A 93 -7.93 -26.08 -7.19
N ILE A 94 -7.44 -25.54 -6.08
CA ILE A 94 -8.30 -24.89 -5.10
C ILE A 94 -8.55 -23.45 -5.55
N HIS A 95 -9.73 -23.21 -6.15
CA HIS A 95 -10.24 -21.89 -6.52
C HIS A 95 -11.71 -21.75 -6.09
N GLY A 96 -12.21 -20.52 -6.05
CA GLY A 96 -13.57 -20.23 -5.60
C GLY A 96 -14.15 -18.95 -6.19
N LYS A 97 -15.43 -18.73 -5.91
CA LYS A 97 -16.17 -17.56 -6.44
C LYS A 97 -16.11 -16.32 -5.57
N PHE A 98 -15.73 -16.47 -4.30
CA PHE A 98 -15.76 -15.40 -3.31
C PHE A 98 -14.40 -15.26 -2.63
N GLY A 99 -13.99 -14.04 -2.34
CA GLY A 99 -12.79 -13.82 -1.55
C GLY A 99 -12.35 -12.37 -1.40
N ALA A 100 -13.27 -11.40 -1.39
CA ALA A 100 -12.89 -10.02 -1.11
C ALA A 100 -12.51 -9.82 0.38
N GLY A 101 -11.51 -9.00 0.67
CA GLY A 101 -11.07 -8.74 2.05
C GLY A 101 -10.24 -7.47 2.18
N PHE A 102 -9.97 -7.06 3.42
CA PHE A 102 -9.08 -5.95 3.73
C PHE A 102 -7.77 -6.43 4.37
N TYR A 103 -6.66 -5.78 4.05
CA TYR A 103 -5.36 -6.02 4.66
C TYR A 103 -4.61 -4.68 4.92
N PRO A 104 -4.17 -4.42 6.17
CA PRO A 104 -4.53 -5.15 7.36
C PRO A 104 -6.05 -5.06 7.59
N SER A 105 -6.63 -6.03 8.28
CA SER A 105 -8.06 -6.04 8.64
C SER A 105 -8.35 -5.31 9.95
N LYS A 106 -7.30 -4.89 10.66
CA LYS A 106 -7.39 -4.12 11.90
C LYS A 106 -6.30 -3.07 12.01
N ALA A 107 -6.59 -2.00 12.76
CA ALA A 107 -5.61 -0.99 13.14
C ALA A 107 -5.90 -0.49 14.56
N ASP A 108 -4.87 -0.05 15.25
CA ASP A 108 -4.99 0.62 16.56
C ASP A 108 -4.34 1.99 16.42
N ILE A 109 -5.15 3.05 16.58
CA ILE A 109 -4.78 4.43 16.25
C ILE A 109 -4.89 5.29 17.51
N THR A 110 -3.87 6.09 17.78
CA THR A 110 -3.90 7.12 18.81
C THR A 110 -3.75 8.48 18.15
N LEU A 111 -4.65 9.41 18.43
CA LEU A 111 -4.61 10.78 17.94
C LEU A 111 -5.05 11.77 19.01
N GLN A 112 -4.71 13.04 18.84
CA GLN A 112 -5.16 14.12 19.71
C GLN A 112 -6.46 14.73 19.18
N GLU A 113 -7.31 15.23 20.05
CA GLU A 113 -8.50 16.00 19.66
C GLU A 113 -8.13 17.16 18.72
N GLY A 114 -8.93 17.38 17.68
CA GLY A 114 -8.68 18.40 16.66
C GLY A 114 -7.66 18.02 15.59
N THR A 115 -6.98 16.87 15.72
CA THR A 115 -6.02 16.39 14.71
C THR A 115 -6.65 15.43 13.70
N GLU A 116 -5.94 15.20 12.60
CA GLU A 116 -6.32 14.24 11.57
C GLU A 116 -5.29 13.12 11.40
N PHE A 117 -5.77 11.97 10.95
CA PHE A 117 -4.96 10.80 10.62
C PHE A 117 -5.42 10.20 9.29
N ILE A 118 -4.47 9.87 8.42
CA ILE A 118 -4.73 9.17 7.16
C ILE A 118 -4.44 7.68 7.34
N LEU A 119 -5.51 6.90 7.47
CA LEU A 119 -5.44 5.46 7.49
C LEU A 119 -5.35 4.91 6.06
N THR A 120 -4.38 4.04 5.80
CA THR A 120 -4.24 3.33 4.53
C THR A 120 -4.36 1.82 4.71
N THR A 121 -5.39 1.22 4.14
CA THR A 121 -5.61 -0.24 4.06
C THR A 121 -5.78 -0.67 2.61
N LEU A 122 -5.76 -1.97 2.33
CA LEU A 122 -5.88 -2.54 0.99
C LEU A 122 -7.14 -3.40 0.91
N LEU A 123 -8.07 -3.04 0.03
CA LEU A 123 -9.19 -3.90 -0.35
C LEU A 123 -8.72 -4.80 -1.51
N TYR A 124 -8.79 -6.12 -1.36
CA TYR A 124 -8.24 -7.05 -2.34
C TYR A 124 -9.14 -8.27 -2.58
N THR A 125 -8.96 -8.90 -3.73
CA THR A 125 -9.49 -10.23 -4.07
C THR A 125 -8.49 -11.29 -3.64
N SER A 126 -8.89 -12.27 -2.85
CA SER A 126 -7.99 -13.35 -2.38
C SER A 126 -7.42 -14.17 -3.55
N PRO A 127 -6.25 -14.81 -3.40
CA PRO A 127 -5.72 -15.73 -4.41
C PRO A 127 -6.73 -16.84 -4.75
N GLY A 128 -6.81 -17.23 -6.03
CA GLY A 128 -7.70 -18.30 -6.47
C GLY A 128 -9.16 -17.91 -6.66
N VAL A 129 -9.50 -16.62 -6.70
CA VAL A 129 -10.88 -16.19 -6.97
C VAL A 129 -11.10 -15.99 -8.46
N GLU A 130 -12.11 -16.66 -9.02
CA GLU A 130 -12.39 -16.68 -10.46
C GLU A 130 -13.37 -15.58 -10.93
N CYS A 131 -14.12 -14.99 -9.99
CA CYS A 131 -15.17 -14.01 -10.31
C CYS A 131 -14.77 -12.58 -9.94
N TYR A 132 -15.31 -11.61 -10.68
CA TYR A 132 -15.37 -10.21 -10.27
C TYR A 132 -16.12 -10.10 -8.95
N GLN A 133 -15.64 -9.25 -8.05
CA GLN A 133 -16.20 -9.05 -6.71
C GLN A 133 -16.78 -7.64 -6.60
N GLY A 134 -18.10 -7.53 -6.63
CA GLY A 134 -18.81 -6.26 -6.39
C GLY A 134 -19.18 -6.10 -4.93
N THR A 135 -18.79 -4.99 -4.31
CA THR A 135 -19.15 -4.68 -2.92
C THR A 135 -19.48 -3.21 -2.75
N VAL A 136 -20.46 -2.91 -1.91
CA VAL A 136 -20.67 -1.55 -1.41
C VAL A 136 -19.96 -1.40 -0.07
N ILE A 137 -19.23 -0.31 0.08
CA ILE A 137 -18.54 0.00 1.31
C ILE A 137 -19.41 0.92 2.17
N ASN A 138 -19.66 0.51 3.41
CA ASN A 138 -20.32 1.31 4.43
C ASN A 138 -19.37 1.55 5.61
N LEU A 139 -19.28 2.80 6.06
CA LEU A 139 -18.51 3.21 7.23
C LEU A 139 -19.45 3.42 8.43
N SER A 140 -19.16 2.72 9.53
CA SER A 140 -19.91 2.82 10.77
C SER A 140 -18.96 3.32 11.87
N TYR A 141 -19.29 4.47 12.44
CA TYR A 141 -18.50 5.13 13.48
C TYR A 141 -19.37 6.11 14.30
N ASP A 142 -18.86 6.56 15.43
CA ASP A 142 -19.49 7.60 16.24
C ASP A 142 -19.16 8.99 15.68
N LYS A 143 -20.17 9.64 15.08
CA LYS A 143 -20.06 10.96 14.47
C LYS A 143 -19.83 12.10 15.48
N SER A 144 -20.06 11.86 16.76
CA SER A 144 -19.73 12.82 17.83
C SER A 144 -18.24 12.79 18.21
N LYS A 145 -17.55 11.69 17.88
CA LYS A 145 -16.13 11.46 18.21
C LYS A 145 -15.22 11.70 17.03
N ILE A 146 -15.61 11.25 15.84
CA ILE A 146 -14.80 11.38 14.62
C ILE A 146 -15.62 11.77 13.41
N TYR A 147 -14.98 12.46 12.47
CA TYR A 147 -15.42 12.60 11.10
C TYR A 147 -14.56 11.72 10.18
N VAL A 148 -15.18 11.11 9.18
CA VAL A 148 -14.51 10.15 8.30
C VAL A 148 -14.86 10.39 6.84
N GLU A 149 -13.84 10.41 5.99
CA GLU A 149 -13.94 10.63 4.55
C GLU A 149 -13.04 9.63 3.80
N ILE A 150 -13.52 9.06 2.70
CA ILE A 150 -12.70 8.20 1.83
C ILE A 150 -12.00 9.08 0.80
N LEU A 151 -10.67 9.06 0.80
CA LEU A 151 -9.84 9.80 -0.15
C LEU A 151 -9.49 8.96 -1.39
N GLU A 152 -9.33 7.64 -1.21
CA GLU A 152 -8.98 6.69 -2.27
C GLU A 152 -9.60 5.31 -1.94
N PRO A 153 -10.03 4.51 -2.92
CA PRO A 153 -10.12 4.84 -4.35
C PRO A 153 -11.32 5.75 -4.63
N ASN A 154 -11.51 6.16 -5.88
CA ASN A 154 -12.80 6.70 -6.29
C ASN A 154 -13.84 5.56 -6.35
N LYS A 155 -15.11 5.90 -6.08
CA LYS A 155 -16.22 4.97 -6.31
C LYS A 155 -16.23 4.53 -7.78
N THR A 156 -16.60 3.28 -8.03
CA THR A 156 -16.80 2.78 -9.38
C THR A 156 -18.16 3.28 -9.89
N GLU A 157 -18.14 4.04 -10.98
CA GLU A 157 -19.35 4.61 -11.57
C GLU A 157 -20.14 3.55 -12.36
N VAL A 158 -21.46 3.57 -12.19
CA VAL A 158 -22.39 2.75 -12.97
C VAL A 158 -23.31 3.70 -13.71
N PRO A 159 -23.34 3.70 -15.07
CA PRO A 159 -24.03 4.73 -15.85
C PRO A 159 -25.51 4.93 -15.51
N THR A 160 -26.18 3.87 -15.06
CA THR A 160 -27.62 3.86 -14.75
C THR A 160 -27.94 4.15 -13.29
N TYR A 161 -26.92 4.34 -12.43
CA TYR A 161 -27.11 4.51 -11.00
C TYR A 161 -26.87 5.96 -10.57
N THR A 162 -27.93 6.62 -10.10
CA THR A 162 -27.89 8.02 -9.61
C THR A 162 -27.77 8.15 -8.09
N GLY A 163 -27.64 7.03 -7.37
CA GLY A 163 -27.52 7.04 -5.92
C GLY A 163 -26.11 7.35 -5.41
N ASN A 164 -25.97 7.40 -4.08
CA ASN A 164 -24.75 7.82 -3.40
C ASN A 164 -23.95 6.67 -2.76
N LYS A 165 -24.27 5.40 -3.09
CA LYS A 165 -23.54 4.26 -2.53
C LYS A 165 -22.11 4.19 -3.09
N PHE A 166 -21.16 3.93 -2.19
CA PHE A 166 -19.74 3.79 -2.53
C PHE A 166 -19.47 2.36 -2.99
N PHE A 167 -19.74 2.10 -4.27
CA PHE A 167 -19.54 0.79 -4.88
C PHE A 167 -18.10 0.63 -5.38
N LEU A 168 -17.53 -0.55 -5.19
CA LEU A 168 -16.23 -0.96 -5.73
C LEU A 168 -16.33 -2.32 -6.41
N LEU A 169 -15.64 -2.45 -7.54
CA LEU A 169 -15.47 -3.70 -8.27
C LEU A 169 -14.00 -4.14 -8.22
N LEU A 170 -13.73 -5.33 -7.69
CA LEU A 170 -12.41 -5.96 -7.76
C LEU A 170 -12.39 -7.02 -8.86
N LYS A 171 -11.22 -7.16 -9.51
CA LYS A 171 -11.02 -8.16 -10.56
C LYS A 171 -10.60 -9.53 -9.99
N PRO A 172 -10.82 -10.63 -10.74
CA PRO A 172 -10.38 -11.97 -10.38
C PRO A 172 -8.86 -12.11 -10.19
N THR A 173 -8.44 -13.16 -9.49
CA THR A 173 -7.04 -13.58 -9.32
C THR A 173 -6.74 -14.97 -9.89
N TYR A 174 -7.75 -15.64 -10.43
CA TYR A 174 -7.63 -16.94 -11.08
C TYR A 174 -8.10 -16.86 -12.53
N PRO A 175 -7.38 -17.46 -13.50
CA PRO A 175 -6.15 -18.26 -13.35
C PRO A 175 -4.87 -17.44 -13.15
N LYS A 176 -4.95 -16.11 -13.23
CA LYS A 176 -3.85 -15.16 -13.02
C LYS A 176 -4.34 -13.90 -12.30
N PHE A 177 -3.43 -13.14 -11.72
CA PHE A 177 -3.76 -11.88 -11.04
C PHE A 177 -4.03 -10.75 -12.04
N ASN A 178 -5.22 -10.14 -11.99
CA ASN A 178 -5.56 -8.97 -12.81
C ASN A 178 -5.01 -7.68 -12.18
N LYS A 179 -4.64 -6.67 -12.99
CA LYS A 179 -4.11 -5.36 -12.51
C LYS A 179 -4.96 -4.59 -11.47
N GLU A 180 -6.25 -4.89 -11.35
CA GLU A 180 -7.16 -4.24 -10.40
C GLU A 180 -7.76 -5.24 -9.40
N TRP A 181 -6.99 -6.27 -9.06
CA TRP A 181 -7.33 -7.23 -8.01
C TRP A 181 -7.22 -6.63 -6.60
N VAL A 182 -6.56 -5.47 -6.48
CA VAL A 182 -6.41 -4.68 -5.25
C VAL A 182 -6.78 -3.23 -5.52
N LYS A 183 -7.41 -2.59 -4.55
CA LYS A 183 -7.57 -1.13 -4.47
C LYS A 183 -6.96 -0.64 -3.16
N LYS A 184 -6.09 0.36 -3.25
CA LYS A 184 -5.64 1.10 -2.07
C LYS A 184 -6.81 1.90 -1.53
N PHE A 185 -7.03 1.80 -0.22
CA PHE A 185 -8.16 2.37 0.48
C PHE A 185 -7.65 3.36 1.53
N LYS A 186 -7.66 4.65 1.19
CA LYS A 186 -7.23 5.75 2.06
C LYS A 186 -8.43 6.42 2.70
N ILE A 187 -8.40 6.52 4.01
CA ILE A 187 -9.46 7.08 4.82
C ILE A 187 -8.88 8.22 5.65
N ARG A 188 -9.43 9.41 5.50
CA ARG A 188 -9.17 10.54 6.39
C ARG A 188 -10.07 10.42 7.61
N ILE A 189 -9.45 10.50 8.79
CA ILE A 189 -10.13 10.46 10.08
C ILE A 189 -9.77 11.75 10.81
N VAL A 190 -10.77 12.50 11.25
CA VAL A 190 -10.58 13.73 12.04
C VAL A 190 -11.16 13.51 13.43
N ALA A 191 -10.36 13.73 14.48
CA ALA A 191 -10.84 13.67 15.87
C ALA A 191 -11.62 14.93 16.23
N LEU A 192 -12.85 14.72 16.71
CA LEU A 192 -13.78 15.79 17.09
C LEU A 192 -13.93 15.95 18.60
N SER A 193 -13.80 14.87 19.38
CA SER A 193 -13.84 14.94 20.84
C SER A 193 -13.05 13.78 21.48
N GLU A 194 -12.41 14.04 22.63
CA GLU A 194 -11.65 13.05 23.40
C GLU A 194 -12.42 11.75 23.74
N GLY A 195 -11.69 10.66 23.95
CA GLY A 195 -12.22 9.36 24.34
C GLY A 195 -12.05 8.27 23.28
N ASP A 196 -12.57 7.08 23.59
CA ASP A 196 -12.41 5.90 22.76
C ASP A 196 -13.56 5.73 21.77
N THR A 197 -13.23 5.38 20.53
CA THR A 197 -14.23 5.03 19.52
C THR A 197 -13.70 3.98 18.56
N THR A 198 -14.55 3.56 17.61
CA THR A 198 -14.16 2.61 16.57
C THR A 198 -14.68 3.07 15.22
N LEU A 199 -13.84 2.89 14.19
CA LEU A 199 -14.27 2.93 12.80
C LEU A 199 -14.38 1.50 12.27
N MET A 200 -15.56 1.13 11.77
CA MET A 200 -15.80 -0.14 11.11
C MET A 200 -16.10 0.07 9.64
N VAL A 201 -15.41 -0.68 8.77
CA VAL A 201 -15.73 -0.79 7.35
C VAL A 201 -16.52 -2.08 7.17
N LYS A 202 -17.74 -1.97 6.65
CA LYS A 202 -18.65 -3.09 6.40
C LYS A 202 -18.89 -3.24 4.90
N ASN A 203 -18.97 -4.49 4.46
CA ASN A 203 -19.39 -4.82 3.11
C ASN A 203 -20.92 -4.93 3.08
N GLU A 204 -21.54 -4.33 2.08
CA GLU A 204 -22.96 -4.44 1.80
C GLU A 204 -23.19 -5.01 0.41
N LYS A 205 -24.33 -5.68 0.24
CA LYS A 205 -24.80 -6.04 -1.09
C LYS A 205 -25.07 -4.76 -1.90
N PRO A 206 -24.60 -4.67 -3.16
CA PRO A 206 -24.92 -3.55 -4.03
C PRO A 206 -26.43 -3.40 -4.25
N PRO A 207 -26.92 -2.16 -4.47
CA PRO A 207 -28.26 -1.92 -5.00
C PRO A 207 -28.53 -2.75 -6.25
N LYS A 208 -29.78 -3.20 -6.42
CA LYS A 208 -30.19 -4.07 -7.54
C LYS A 208 -29.74 -3.55 -8.90
N VAL A 209 -29.83 -2.23 -9.13
CA VAL A 209 -29.40 -1.58 -10.39
C VAL A 209 -27.92 -1.83 -10.69
N ILE A 210 -27.05 -1.69 -9.69
CA ILE A 210 -25.61 -1.97 -9.82
C ILE A 210 -25.38 -3.47 -9.99
N ASP A 211 -26.07 -4.28 -9.19
CA ASP A 211 -25.90 -5.73 -9.20
C ASP A 211 -26.29 -6.34 -10.55
N ASP A 212 -27.43 -5.94 -11.10
CA ASP A 212 -27.93 -6.40 -12.40
C ASP A 212 -27.00 -5.95 -13.53
N TYR A 213 -26.54 -4.69 -13.53
CA TYR A 213 -25.62 -4.19 -14.55
C TYR A 213 -24.37 -5.07 -14.69
N TYR A 214 -23.73 -5.43 -13.58
CA TYR A 214 -22.54 -6.28 -13.63
C TYR A 214 -22.85 -7.76 -13.85
N ARG A 215 -24.04 -8.24 -13.45
CA ARG A 215 -24.50 -9.59 -13.83
C ARG A 215 -24.76 -9.70 -15.33
N GLU A 216 -25.31 -8.69 -15.97
CA GLU A 216 -25.48 -8.65 -17.42
C GLU A 216 -24.13 -8.60 -18.14
N LEU A 217 -23.19 -7.79 -17.64
CA LEU A 217 -21.88 -7.61 -18.26
C LEU A 217 -20.97 -8.84 -18.14
N TYR A 218 -20.99 -9.53 -17.00
CA TYR A 218 -20.04 -10.61 -16.69
C TYR A 218 -20.67 -11.98 -16.47
N GLY A 219 -22.01 -12.07 -16.46
CA GLY A 219 -22.74 -13.31 -16.28
C GLY A 219 -22.34 -14.05 -15.00
N ASN A 220 -22.00 -15.33 -15.15
CA ASN A 220 -21.58 -16.21 -14.05
C ASN A 220 -20.19 -15.86 -13.48
N ASN A 221 -19.43 -14.96 -14.12
CA ASN A 221 -18.12 -14.53 -13.65
C ASN A 221 -18.21 -13.33 -12.69
N TYR A 222 -19.39 -12.95 -12.20
CA TYR A 222 -19.56 -11.88 -11.22
C TYR A 222 -20.31 -12.35 -9.98
N THR A 223 -19.81 -11.91 -8.83
CA THR A 223 -20.45 -12.09 -7.54
C THR A 223 -20.55 -10.77 -6.80
N SER A 224 -21.53 -10.66 -5.92
CA SER A 224 -21.75 -9.44 -5.14
C SER A 224 -21.98 -9.72 -3.67
N GLY A 225 -21.53 -8.78 -2.84
CA GLY A 225 -21.70 -8.84 -1.40
C GLY A 225 -20.79 -9.84 -0.68
N ASN A 226 -19.83 -10.52 -1.32
CA ASN A 226 -19.01 -11.55 -0.63
C ASN A 226 -19.87 -12.69 -0.04
N THR A 227 -19.29 -13.55 0.82
CA THR A 227 -20.04 -14.62 1.51
C THR A 227 -21.01 -14.04 2.55
N PHE A 228 -22.06 -14.80 2.92
CA PHE A 228 -23.01 -14.41 3.97
C PHE A 228 -22.31 -14.01 5.28
N PHE A 229 -21.31 -14.80 5.72
CA PHE A 229 -20.48 -14.49 6.89
C PHE A 229 -19.57 -13.28 6.66
N GLY A 230 -19.08 -13.07 5.44
CA GLY A 230 -18.28 -11.90 5.06
C GLY A 230 -19.06 -10.58 5.02
N MET A 231 -20.40 -10.63 4.99
CA MET A 231 -21.27 -9.44 5.12
C MET A 231 -21.66 -9.13 6.57
N THR A 232 -21.69 -10.13 7.45
CA THR A 232 -22.13 -9.95 8.84
C THR A 232 -21.03 -9.42 9.75
N LEU A 233 -19.78 -9.69 9.43
CA LEU A 233 -18.61 -9.19 10.16
C LEU A 233 -18.05 -7.92 9.51
N PRO A 234 -17.48 -6.98 10.31
CA PRO A 234 -16.75 -5.87 9.74
C PRO A 234 -15.57 -6.39 8.92
N ALA A 235 -15.44 -5.91 7.69
CA ALA A 235 -14.35 -6.26 6.80
C ALA A 235 -13.02 -5.64 7.28
N PHE A 236 -13.11 -4.49 7.95
CA PHE A 236 -12.01 -3.84 8.66
C PHE A 236 -12.51 -3.15 9.94
N LYS A 237 -11.68 -3.12 10.98
CA LYS A 237 -11.94 -2.39 12.23
C LYS A 237 -10.71 -1.61 12.71
N ALA A 238 -10.84 -0.30 12.90
CA ALA A 238 -9.87 0.50 13.63
C ALA A 238 -10.39 0.80 15.05
N SER A 239 -9.57 0.50 16.06
CA SER A 239 -9.72 1.02 17.43
C SER A 239 -9.05 2.39 17.48
N ILE A 240 -9.75 3.40 17.98
CA ILE A 240 -9.30 4.79 17.94
C ILE A 240 -9.34 5.37 19.34
N HIS A 241 -8.18 5.76 19.85
CA HIS A 241 -8.00 6.40 21.15
C HIS A 241 -7.72 7.89 20.94
N ILE A 242 -8.66 8.74 21.31
CA ILE A 242 -8.55 10.19 21.15
C ILE A 242 -8.13 10.80 22.49
N LEU A 243 -6.94 11.35 22.53
CA LEU A 243 -6.41 12.06 23.69
C LEU A 243 -6.97 13.50 23.74
N PRO A 244 -7.13 14.10 24.92
CA PRO A 244 -7.50 15.51 25.05
C PRO A 244 -6.57 16.41 24.25
N GLN A 245 -7.12 17.53 23.78
CA GLN A 245 -6.32 18.57 23.14
C GLN A 245 -5.27 19.07 24.13
N ASP A 246 -4.00 19.01 23.75
CA ASP A 246 -2.91 19.49 24.60
C ASP A 246 -2.95 21.03 24.61
N GLU A 247 -3.44 21.65 25.70
CA GLU A 247 -3.54 23.12 25.84
C GLU A 247 -2.16 23.83 25.92
N GLY A 248 -1.05 23.11 25.69
CA GLY A 248 0.24 23.47 26.26
C GLY A 248 1.50 23.34 25.40
N GLN A 249 1.44 23.07 24.08
CA GLN A 249 2.60 23.27 23.19
C GLN A 249 2.14 23.56 21.75
N PRO A 250 2.69 24.57 21.06
CA PRO A 250 2.45 24.73 19.63
C PRO A 250 2.94 23.47 18.90
N PHE A 251 2.10 22.95 18.01
CA PHE A 251 2.43 21.86 17.10
C PHE A 251 3.61 22.29 16.21
N VAL A 252 4.83 21.96 16.64
CA VAL A 252 6.01 22.05 15.79
C VAL A 252 5.95 20.83 14.87
N PHE A 253 5.95 21.06 13.56
CA PHE A 253 6.38 20.03 12.63
C PHE A 253 7.80 19.62 13.04
N ASP A 254 7.94 18.57 13.84
CA ASP A 254 9.15 17.77 13.83
C ASP A 254 9.14 17.03 12.49
N THR A 255 9.39 17.78 11.42
CA THR A 255 10.12 17.22 10.29
C THR A 255 11.28 16.45 10.91
N LEU A 256 11.36 15.16 10.61
CA LEU A 256 12.48 14.28 10.88
C LEU A 256 13.80 14.91 10.40
N LYS A 257 14.29 15.84 11.21
CA LYS A 257 15.59 16.48 11.13
C LYS A 257 16.24 16.42 12.51
N ASN A 258 15.96 15.34 13.23
CA ASN A 258 16.70 14.96 14.43
C ASN A 258 17.49 13.67 14.19
N ASN A 259 18.21 13.62 13.06
CA ASN A 259 19.45 12.85 13.00
C ASN A 259 20.52 13.60 13.79
N ASN A 260 20.38 13.59 15.12
CA ASN A 260 21.37 14.09 16.07
C ASN A 260 22.72 13.36 15.96
N PHE A 261 22.89 12.38 15.07
CA PHE A 261 24.17 11.73 14.79
C PHE A 261 25.18 12.60 14.03
N TYR A 262 24.74 13.58 13.24
CA TYR A 262 25.65 14.36 12.39
C TYR A 262 26.70 15.17 13.18
N PRO A 263 26.37 15.90 14.28
CA PRO A 263 27.39 16.59 15.07
C PRO A 263 28.37 15.60 15.74
N TYR A 264 27.91 14.44 16.19
CA TYR A 264 28.80 13.42 16.79
C TYR A 264 29.74 12.78 15.76
N ILE A 265 29.27 12.51 14.54
CA ILE A 265 30.10 12.02 13.43
C ILE A 265 31.14 13.08 13.04
N LEU A 266 30.74 14.36 12.97
CA LEU A 266 31.66 15.46 12.66
C LEU A 266 32.74 15.63 13.75
N ILE A 267 32.36 15.56 15.02
CA ILE A 267 33.28 15.60 16.16
C ILE A 267 34.22 14.39 16.11
N ALA A 268 33.71 13.18 15.85
CA ALA A 268 34.54 11.98 15.72
C ALA A 268 35.57 12.11 14.58
N LEU A 269 35.17 12.63 13.42
CA LEU A 269 36.09 12.87 12.29
C LEU A 269 37.17 13.90 12.63
N ILE A 270 36.81 14.99 13.31
CA ILE A 270 37.77 16.02 13.76
C ILE A 270 38.77 15.43 14.76
N ILE A 271 38.31 14.66 15.75
CA ILE A 271 39.18 14.01 16.73
C ILE A 271 40.14 13.03 16.04
N THR A 272 39.63 12.23 15.09
CA THR A 272 40.46 11.26 14.35
C THR A 272 41.54 11.97 13.53
N ALA A 273 41.21 13.09 12.88
CA ALA A 273 42.17 13.90 12.14
C ALA A 273 43.25 14.52 13.05
N ILE A 274 42.88 15.02 14.23
CA ILE A 274 43.83 15.57 15.21
C ILE A 274 44.79 14.48 15.71
N ILE A 275 44.28 13.29 16.02
CA ILE A 275 45.11 12.15 16.44
C ILE A 275 46.08 11.76 15.32
N ALA A 276 45.63 11.67 14.08
CA ALA A 276 46.49 11.35 12.94
C ALA A 276 47.61 12.38 12.74
N ILE A 277 47.30 13.67 12.88
CA ILE A 277 48.29 14.76 12.81
C ILE A 277 49.30 14.67 13.96
N ALA A 278 48.83 14.43 15.19
CA ALA A 278 49.69 14.28 16.35
C ALA A 278 50.64 13.07 16.20
N CYS A 279 50.12 11.93 15.75
CA CYS A 279 50.91 10.74 15.43
C CYS A 279 51.93 11.01 14.33
N TYR A 280 51.56 11.74 13.27
CA TYR A 280 52.47 12.12 12.18
C TYR A 280 53.59 13.04 12.67
N ILE A 281 53.27 14.06 13.47
CA ILE A 281 54.27 14.98 14.07
C ILE A 281 55.22 14.20 15.00
N HIS A 282 54.68 13.30 15.83
CA HIS A 282 55.47 12.47 16.72
C HIS A 282 56.40 11.52 15.95
N TYR A 283 55.88 10.85 14.91
CA TYR A 283 56.67 10.01 14.01
C TYR A 283 57.78 10.79 13.30
N ARG A 284 57.48 11.99 12.78
CA ARG A 284 58.46 12.85 12.11
C ARG A 284 59.55 13.33 13.06
N LYS A 285 59.22 13.68 14.31
CA LYS A 285 60.21 14.02 15.34
C LYS A 285 61.10 12.82 15.65
N LYS A 286 60.53 11.62 15.84
CA LYS A 286 61.29 10.38 16.12
C LYS A 286 62.19 9.97 14.94
N SER A 287 61.74 10.15 13.70
CA SER A 287 62.53 9.94 12.48
C SER A 287 63.71 10.90 12.36
N LYS A 288 63.55 12.16 12.80
CA LYS A 288 64.64 13.15 12.79
C LYS A 288 65.76 12.82 13.78
N TYR A 289 65.44 12.23 14.93
CA TYR A 289 66.43 11.74 15.89
C TYR A 289 67.17 10.47 15.43
N LYS A 290 66.55 9.63 14.60
CA LYS A 290 67.21 8.45 14.00
C LYS A 290 68.19 8.78 12.85
N LYS A 291 68.22 10.02 12.34
CA LYS A 291 69.19 10.46 11.33
C LYS A 291 70.42 11.17 11.91
N ILE A 292 70.50 11.33 13.24
CA ILE A 292 71.60 11.99 13.95
C ILE A 292 72.44 10.96 14.74
N LEU A 293 72.12 9.67 14.63
CA LEU A 293 72.90 8.54 15.14
C LEU A 293 73.51 7.76 13.99
#